data_AF-A0A970URI5-F1
#
_entry.id   AF-A0A970URI5-F1
#
_cell.length_a   1.000
_cell.length_b   1.000
_cell.length_c   1.000
_cell.angle_alpha   90.00
_cell.angle_beta   90.00
_cell.angle_gamma   90.00
#
_symmetry.space_group_name_H-M   'P 1'
#
loop_
_entity.id
_entity.type
_entity.pdbx_description
1 polymer ?
#
loop_
_entity_poly.entity_id
_entity_poly.type
_entity_poly.pdbx_seq_one_letter_code
_entity_poly.pdbx_strand_id
1 'polypeptide(L)'
;MKRYQAIGKNVKVQLAILFLLGMIAVGLSGLRYYQHERDQTLAKKYSELNAIAKMKVTQLVQWQNERLSETRFFSRTIHLVPIIKRIKEGDQKSMEEYRQIMNRFMENSRYENIFLVDEQGNPFFSVIPELNLVDSITTTFVRKMYRSKEIQIRDFYYCSYHQRVHFEIFAPVINAQQEVVAGLVFWVDPSNYLYSMIQDWPTLSPTAETILIRVDNDTVKVLNQIKGFDNSRLQLSIPLKDLDTIVQKSIKSEPGMVV
;
A
#
# COMPACT_ATOMS: atom_id res chain seq x y z
N MET A 1 -17.90 -22.71 83.99
CA MET A 1 -18.64 -22.05 82.90
C MET A 1 -17.83 -21.01 82.10
N LYS A 2 -16.98 -20.14 82.69
CA LYS A 2 -16.21 -19.13 81.93
C LYS A 2 -15.16 -19.67 80.93
N ARG A 3 -14.56 -20.86 81.17
CA ARG A 3 -13.58 -21.48 80.25
C ARG A 3 -14.18 -21.95 78.90
N TYR A 4 -15.44 -22.40 78.87
CA TYR A 4 -16.09 -22.86 77.64
C TYR A 4 -16.47 -21.70 76.68
N GLN A 5 -16.81 -20.53 77.22
CA GLN A 5 -17.11 -19.33 76.41
C GLN A 5 -15.86 -18.71 75.76
N ALA A 6 -14.69 -18.80 76.40
CA ALA A 6 -13.44 -18.30 75.85
C ALA A 6 -12.93 -19.15 74.66
N ILE A 7 -13.10 -20.47 74.72
CA ILE A 7 -12.72 -21.41 73.64
C ILE A 7 -13.56 -21.15 72.38
N GLY A 8 -14.88 -20.98 72.53
CA GLY A 8 -15.77 -20.69 71.39
C GLY A 8 -15.52 -19.33 70.72
N LYS A 9 -15.07 -18.32 71.47
CA LYS A 9 -14.69 -17.01 70.91
C LYS A 9 -13.41 -17.10 70.07
N ASN A 10 -12.41 -17.85 70.53
CA ASN A 10 -11.17 -18.05 69.78
C ASN A 10 -11.41 -18.83 68.47
N VAL A 11 -12.28 -19.84 68.50
CA VAL A 11 -12.65 -20.61 67.30
C VAL A 11 -13.37 -19.73 66.27
N LYS A 12 -14.30 -18.85 66.70
CA LYS A 12 -14.98 -17.91 65.78
C LYS A 12 -14.01 -16.91 65.14
N VAL A 13 -13.05 -16.40 65.91
CA VAL A 13 -12.01 -15.50 65.38
C VAL A 13 -11.10 -16.23 64.39
N GLN A 14 -10.70 -17.47 64.69
CA GLN A 14 -9.91 -18.29 63.76
C GLN A 14 -10.64 -18.57 62.45
N LEU A 15 -11.93 -18.91 62.51
CA LEU A 15 -12.77 -19.12 61.32
C LEU A 15 -12.93 -17.84 60.49
N ALA A 16 -13.12 -16.68 61.13
CA ALA A 16 -13.21 -15.40 60.45
C ALA A 16 -11.90 -15.02 59.74
N ILE A 17 -10.75 -15.28 60.38
CA ILE A 17 -9.43 -15.05 59.78
C ILE A 17 -9.22 -15.97 58.57
N LEU A 18 -9.55 -17.26 58.70
CA LEU A 18 -9.46 -18.23 57.58
C LEU A 18 -10.35 -17.81 56.41
N PHE A 19 -11.57 -17.35 56.68
CA PHE A 19 -12.48 -16.85 55.66
C PHE A 19 -11.91 -15.60 54.96
N LEU A 20 -11.38 -14.63 55.72
CA LEU A 20 -10.75 -13.44 55.17
C LEU A 20 -9.52 -13.78 54.31
N LEU A 21 -8.66 -14.68 54.78
CA LEU A 21 -7.51 -15.17 54.02
C LEU A 21 -7.95 -15.88 52.73
N GLY A 22 -9.03 -16.67 52.80
CA GLY A 22 -9.65 -17.29 51.62
C GLY A 22 -10.12 -16.25 50.59
N MET A 23 -10.82 -15.20 51.03
CA MET A 23 -11.25 -14.11 50.15
C MET A 23 -10.07 -13.37 49.51
N ILE A 24 -9.02 -13.07 50.29
CA ILE A 24 -7.80 -12.43 49.76
C ILE A 24 -7.12 -13.35 48.73
N ALA A 25 -7.00 -14.65 49.01
CA ALA A 25 -6.39 -15.62 48.09
C ALA A 25 -7.17 -15.75 46.78
N VAL A 26 -8.51 -15.78 46.83
CA VAL A 26 -9.36 -15.77 45.63
C VAL A 26 -9.20 -14.46 44.87
N GLY A 27 -9.22 -13.31 45.56
CA GLY A 27 -9.02 -12.01 44.94
C GLY A 27 -7.68 -11.87 44.23
N LEU A 28 -6.58 -12.27 44.88
CA LEU A 28 -5.24 -12.27 44.28
C LEU A 28 -5.13 -13.25 43.11
N SER A 29 -5.76 -14.42 43.20
CA SER A 29 -5.78 -15.40 42.10
C SER A 29 -6.56 -14.86 40.90
N GLY A 30 -7.71 -14.22 41.12
CA GLY A 30 -8.48 -13.56 40.08
C GLY A 30 -7.71 -12.42 39.41
N LEU A 31 -7.01 -11.60 40.18
CA LEU A 31 -6.15 -10.53 39.64
C LEU A 31 -5.00 -11.08 38.79
N ARG A 32 -4.32 -12.13 39.27
CA ARG A 32 -3.25 -12.79 38.49
C ARG A 32 -3.77 -13.43 37.22
N TYR A 33 -4.89 -14.15 37.31
CA TYR A 33 -5.54 -14.76 36.15
C TYR A 33 -5.93 -13.70 35.12
N TYR A 34 -6.54 -12.60 35.56
CA TYR A 34 -6.92 -11.49 34.68
C TYR A 34 -5.71 -10.85 34.00
N GLN A 35 -4.63 -10.58 34.74
CA GLN A 35 -3.40 -10.03 34.17
C GLN A 35 -2.79 -10.98 33.12
N HIS A 36 -2.74 -12.28 33.44
CA HIS A 36 -2.21 -13.29 32.53
C HIS A 36 -3.04 -13.40 31.24
N GLU A 37 -4.36 -13.51 31.36
CA GLU A 37 -5.29 -13.56 30.22
C GLU A 37 -5.20 -12.30 29.35
N ARG A 38 -5.11 -11.12 29.98
CA ARG A 38 -4.95 -9.85 29.28
C ARG A 38 -3.65 -9.82 28.48
N ASP A 39 -2.53 -10.17 29.10
CA ASP A 39 -1.21 -10.09 28.47
C ASP A 39 -1.10 -11.13 27.33
N GLN A 40 -1.66 -12.34 27.52
CA GLN A 40 -1.76 -13.34 26.45
C GLN A 40 -2.64 -12.89 25.28
N THR A 41 -3.81 -12.31 25.58
CA THR A 41 -4.73 -11.80 24.56
C THR A 41 -4.08 -10.67 23.75
N LEU A 42 -3.42 -9.73 24.43
CA LEU A 42 -2.68 -8.64 23.77
C LEU A 42 -1.57 -9.20 22.89
N ALA A 43 -0.73 -10.10 23.41
CA ALA A 43 0.35 -10.71 22.64
C ALA A 43 -0.16 -11.43 21.38
N LYS A 44 -1.28 -12.17 21.52
CA LYS A 44 -1.93 -12.83 20.38
C LYS A 44 -2.44 -11.82 19.35
N LYS A 45 -3.08 -10.74 19.79
CA LYS A 45 -3.59 -9.68 18.88
C LYS A 45 -2.47 -8.96 18.15
N TYR A 46 -1.37 -8.64 18.83
CA TYR A 46 -0.18 -8.09 18.19
C TYR A 46 0.40 -9.06 17.15
N SER A 47 0.51 -10.35 17.48
CA SER A 47 0.98 -11.35 16.52
C SER A 47 0.06 -11.48 15.30
N GLU A 48 -1.26 -11.42 15.49
CA GLU A 48 -2.25 -11.42 14.41
C GLU A 48 -2.08 -10.21 13.49
N LEU A 49 -2.04 -8.99 14.06
CA LEU A 49 -1.86 -7.75 13.29
C LEU A 49 -0.52 -7.73 12.54
N ASN A 50 0.56 -8.21 13.17
CA ASN A 50 1.87 -8.33 12.55
C ASN A 50 1.86 -9.33 11.38
N ALA A 51 1.19 -10.47 11.51
CA ALA A 51 1.04 -11.42 10.41
C ALA A 51 0.26 -10.80 9.24
N ILE A 52 -0.83 -10.07 9.53
CA ILE A 52 -1.65 -9.39 8.53
C ILE A 52 -0.85 -8.30 7.82
N ALA A 53 -0.15 -7.44 8.56
CA ALA A 53 0.66 -6.37 7.97
C ALA A 53 1.79 -6.95 7.08
N LYS A 54 2.47 -8.04 7.49
CA LYS A 54 3.46 -8.74 6.63
C LYS A 54 2.84 -9.27 5.35
N MET A 55 1.66 -9.85 5.45
CA MET A 55 0.90 -10.31 4.28
C MET A 55 0.58 -9.14 3.34
N LYS A 56 0.08 -8.00 3.86
CA LYS A 56 -0.23 -6.80 3.07
C LYS A 56 1.00 -6.23 2.36
N VAL A 57 2.13 -6.14 3.06
CA VAL A 57 3.40 -5.73 2.46
C VAL A 57 3.80 -6.67 1.32
N THR A 58 3.71 -7.98 1.55
CA THR A 58 4.03 -8.98 0.52
C THR A 58 3.15 -8.83 -0.71
N GLN A 59 1.84 -8.62 -0.53
CA GLN A 59 0.89 -8.40 -1.62
C GLN A 59 1.19 -7.10 -2.41
N LEU A 60 1.52 -6.01 -1.71
CA LEU A 60 1.88 -4.74 -2.34
C LEU A 60 3.18 -4.86 -3.14
N VAL A 61 4.20 -5.50 -2.56
CA VAL A 61 5.50 -5.74 -3.23
C VAL A 61 5.31 -6.65 -4.45
N GLN A 62 4.49 -7.70 -4.34
CA GLN A 62 4.17 -8.56 -5.47
C GLN A 62 3.50 -7.77 -6.59
N TRP A 63 2.47 -6.99 -6.27
CA TRP A 63 1.77 -6.15 -7.26
C TRP A 63 2.74 -5.18 -7.96
N GLN A 64 3.61 -4.50 -7.21
CA GLN A 64 4.61 -3.60 -7.79
C GLN A 64 5.59 -4.35 -8.70
N ASN A 65 6.07 -5.52 -8.26
CA ASN A 65 7.00 -6.36 -9.03
C ASN A 65 6.39 -6.85 -10.34
N GLU A 66 5.11 -7.21 -10.35
CA GLU A 66 4.41 -7.60 -11.57
C GLU A 66 4.38 -6.46 -12.59
N ARG A 67 4.01 -5.24 -12.14
CA ARG A 67 3.99 -4.06 -13.03
C ARG A 67 5.39 -3.76 -13.58
N LEU A 68 6.41 -3.76 -12.70
CA LEU A 68 7.80 -3.51 -13.11
C LEU A 68 8.35 -4.60 -14.03
N SER A 69 7.99 -5.86 -13.82
CA SER A 69 8.37 -6.97 -14.70
C SER A 69 7.83 -6.76 -16.11
N GLU A 70 6.56 -6.40 -16.24
CA GLU A 70 5.90 -6.11 -17.52
C GLU A 70 6.54 -4.90 -18.22
N THR A 71 6.73 -3.80 -17.49
CA THR A 71 7.41 -2.61 -18.02
C THR A 71 8.83 -2.93 -18.51
N ARG A 72 9.60 -3.75 -17.78
CA ARG A 72 10.95 -4.19 -18.20
C ARG A 72 10.91 -5.06 -19.45
N PHE A 73 9.92 -5.95 -19.56
CA PHE A 73 9.72 -6.79 -20.74
C PHE A 73 9.58 -5.92 -21.99
N PHE A 74 8.69 -4.92 -21.97
CA PHE A 74 8.52 -4.02 -23.12
C PHE A 74 9.74 -3.16 -23.40
N SER A 75 10.38 -2.62 -22.36
CA SER A 75 11.58 -1.81 -22.48
C SER A 75 12.74 -2.55 -23.19
N ARG A 76 12.81 -3.87 -23.00
CA ARG A 76 13.88 -4.74 -23.54
C ARG A 76 13.49 -5.53 -24.79
N THR A 77 12.24 -5.44 -25.26
CA THR A 77 11.79 -6.21 -26.43
C THR A 77 12.19 -5.50 -27.71
N ILE A 78 13.39 -5.79 -28.21
CA ILE A 78 13.97 -5.16 -29.40
C ILE A 78 13.11 -5.29 -30.67
N HIS A 79 12.33 -6.38 -30.76
CA HIS A 79 11.42 -6.63 -31.88
C HIS A 79 10.26 -5.62 -31.98
N LEU A 80 9.96 -4.87 -30.91
CA LEU A 80 8.94 -3.81 -30.95
C LEU A 80 9.47 -2.52 -31.58
N VAL A 81 10.79 -2.32 -31.63
CA VAL A 81 11.39 -1.07 -32.13
C VAL A 81 10.99 -0.76 -33.58
N PRO A 82 11.02 -1.71 -34.54
CA PRO A 82 10.58 -1.42 -35.91
C PRO A 82 9.09 -1.06 -36.01
N ILE A 83 8.24 -1.70 -35.21
CA ILE A 83 6.79 -1.41 -35.16
C ILE A 83 6.58 0.01 -34.63
N ILE A 84 7.24 0.35 -33.53
CA ILE A 84 7.15 1.68 -32.90
C ILE A 84 7.68 2.79 -33.82
N LYS A 85 8.74 2.53 -34.60
CA LYS A 85 9.23 3.48 -35.61
C LYS A 85 8.19 3.75 -36.69
N ARG A 86 7.56 2.70 -37.25
CA ARG A 86 6.48 2.85 -38.25
C ARG A 86 5.27 3.58 -37.67
N ILE A 87 4.91 3.30 -36.42
CA ILE A 87 3.86 4.05 -35.70
C ILE A 87 4.20 5.54 -35.64
N LYS A 88 5.44 5.89 -35.29
CA LYS A 88 5.89 7.28 -35.23
C LYS A 88 5.88 7.98 -36.60
N GLU A 89 6.06 7.22 -37.68
CA GLU A 89 5.94 7.68 -39.07
C GLU A 89 4.47 7.80 -39.56
N GLY A 90 3.50 7.40 -38.74
CA GLY A 90 2.07 7.50 -39.06
C GLY A 90 1.46 6.26 -39.70
N ASP A 91 2.15 5.11 -39.70
CA ASP A 91 1.64 3.87 -40.28
C ASP A 91 0.44 3.31 -39.49
N GLN A 92 -0.77 3.50 -40.05
CA GLN A 92 -2.03 3.10 -39.42
C GLN A 92 -2.12 1.59 -39.17
N LYS A 93 -1.52 0.77 -40.05
CA LYS A 93 -1.53 -0.69 -39.88
C LYS A 93 -0.73 -1.10 -38.65
N SER A 94 0.49 -0.60 -38.50
CA SER A 94 1.31 -0.86 -37.30
C SER A 94 0.65 -0.31 -36.03
N MET A 95 -0.04 0.84 -36.10
CA MET A 95 -0.81 1.38 -34.97
C MET A 95 -1.90 0.41 -34.51
N GLU A 96 -2.69 -0.12 -35.44
CA GLU A 96 -3.78 -1.05 -35.11
C GLU A 96 -3.26 -2.39 -34.59
N GLU A 97 -2.23 -2.96 -35.23
CA GLU A 97 -1.58 -4.19 -34.74
C GLU A 97 -1.02 -4.02 -33.32
N TYR A 98 -0.34 -2.90 -33.05
CA TYR A 98 0.22 -2.61 -31.73
C TYR A 98 -0.87 -2.35 -30.69
N ARG A 99 -1.96 -1.66 -31.06
CA ARG A 99 -3.14 -1.46 -30.20
C ARG A 99 -3.76 -2.79 -29.78
N GLN A 100 -3.94 -3.73 -30.71
CA GLN A 100 -4.47 -5.06 -30.39
C GLN A 100 -3.56 -5.85 -29.44
N ILE A 101 -2.24 -5.73 -29.61
CA ILE A 101 -1.27 -6.35 -28.71
C ILE A 101 -1.38 -5.73 -27.32
N MET A 102 -1.32 -4.40 -27.19
CA MET A 102 -1.34 -3.71 -25.91
C MET A 102 -2.69 -3.86 -25.18
N ASN A 103 -3.81 -3.94 -25.91
CA ASN A 103 -5.13 -4.20 -25.33
C ASN A 103 -5.17 -5.50 -24.50
N ARG A 104 -4.45 -6.54 -24.94
CA ARG A 104 -4.34 -7.80 -24.16
C ARG A 104 -3.66 -7.61 -22.80
N PHE A 105 -2.74 -6.64 -22.69
CA PHE A 105 -2.10 -6.30 -21.42
C PHE A 105 -2.98 -5.42 -20.53
N MET A 106 -3.96 -4.72 -21.11
CA MET A 106 -4.95 -3.92 -20.40
C MET A 106 -6.16 -4.74 -19.92
N GLU A 107 -6.30 -6.00 -20.33
CA GLU A 107 -7.35 -6.92 -19.86
C GLU A 107 -7.39 -6.99 -18.32
N ASN A 108 -8.59 -7.25 -17.77
CA ASN A 108 -8.85 -7.30 -16.32
C ASN A 108 -8.49 -5.99 -15.58
N SER A 109 -8.57 -4.85 -16.28
CA SER A 109 -8.36 -3.51 -15.71
C SER A 109 -6.98 -3.29 -15.06
N ARG A 110 -5.96 -4.04 -15.53
CA ARG A 110 -4.59 -3.99 -14.99
C ARG A 110 -3.90 -2.65 -15.26
N TYR A 111 -4.25 -2.04 -16.39
CA TYR A 111 -3.84 -0.69 -16.77
C TYR A 111 -5.07 0.05 -17.28
N GLU A 112 -5.17 1.33 -16.93
CA GLU A 112 -6.20 2.22 -17.45
C GLU A 112 -5.88 2.65 -18.88
N ASN A 113 -4.60 2.87 -19.18
CA ASN A 113 -4.13 3.09 -20.54
C ASN A 113 -2.63 2.80 -20.69
N ILE A 114 -2.21 2.57 -21.93
CA ILE A 114 -0.81 2.46 -22.34
C ILE A 114 -0.60 3.37 -23.56
N PHE A 115 0.43 4.20 -23.55
CA PHE A 115 0.70 5.11 -24.66
C PHE A 115 2.20 5.36 -24.88
N LEU A 116 2.54 5.80 -26.08
CA LEU A 116 3.90 6.11 -26.49
C LEU A 116 4.09 7.62 -26.61
N VAL A 117 5.20 8.11 -26.07
CA VAL A 117 5.60 9.52 -26.06
C VAL A 117 6.99 9.72 -26.67
N ASP A 118 7.20 10.87 -27.29
CA ASP A 118 8.53 11.33 -27.70
C ASP A 118 9.34 11.88 -26.49
N GLU A 119 10.57 12.35 -26.74
CA GLU A 119 11.47 12.89 -25.71
C GLU A 119 10.92 14.19 -25.09
N GLN A 120 10.11 14.93 -25.85
CA GLN A 120 9.49 16.17 -25.41
C GLN A 120 8.26 15.91 -24.54
N GLY A 121 7.75 14.68 -24.51
CA GLY A 121 6.54 14.26 -23.79
C GLY A 121 5.28 14.28 -24.64
N ASN A 122 5.39 14.46 -25.96
CA ASN A 122 4.21 14.47 -26.83
C ASN A 122 3.78 13.02 -27.12
N PRO A 123 2.51 12.66 -26.85
CA PRO A 123 1.99 11.35 -27.21
C PRO A 123 1.83 11.26 -28.73
N PHE A 124 2.35 10.19 -29.34
CA PHE A 124 2.18 9.90 -30.77
C PHE A 124 1.41 8.59 -31.04
N PHE A 125 1.15 7.82 -29.98
CA PHE A 125 0.25 6.66 -30.01
C PHE A 125 -0.34 6.47 -28.62
N SER A 126 -1.58 6.01 -28.53
CA SER A 126 -2.27 5.66 -27.28
C SER A 126 -3.20 4.50 -27.56
N VAL A 127 -3.37 3.54 -26.64
CA VAL A 127 -4.32 2.42 -26.78
C VAL A 127 -5.77 2.88 -26.64
N ILE A 128 -6.04 3.82 -25.73
CA ILE A 128 -7.29 4.58 -25.66
C ILE A 128 -6.99 6.01 -26.14
N PRO A 129 -7.32 6.38 -27.39
CA PRO A 129 -6.93 7.67 -27.97
C PRO A 129 -7.31 8.89 -27.15
N GLU A 130 -8.42 8.80 -26.41
CA GLU A 130 -8.98 9.88 -25.59
C GLU A 130 -8.25 10.10 -24.26
N LEU A 131 -7.42 9.13 -23.83
CA LEU A 131 -6.77 9.12 -22.50
C LEU A 131 -5.24 9.23 -22.60
N ASN A 132 -4.73 10.28 -23.20
CA ASN A 132 -3.28 10.47 -23.39
C ASN A 132 -2.78 11.87 -22.96
N LEU A 133 -3.53 12.56 -22.10
CA LEU A 133 -3.14 13.88 -21.62
C LEU A 133 -1.86 13.80 -20.77
N VAL A 134 -0.78 14.39 -21.26
CA VAL A 134 0.50 14.50 -20.55
C VAL A 134 0.60 15.87 -19.87
N ASP A 135 0.62 15.90 -18.54
CA ASP A 135 0.84 17.13 -17.77
C ASP A 135 2.35 17.49 -17.69
N SER A 136 2.67 18.66 -17.11
CA SER A 136 4.06 19.13 -16.97
C SER A 136 4.91 18.24 -16.05
N ILE A 137 4.29 17.56 -15.08
CA ILE A 137 4.95 16.65 -14.15
C ILE A 137 5.24 15.33 -14.87
N THR A 138 4.27 14.74 -15.57
CA THR A 138 4.43 13.57 -16.44
C THR A 138 5.56 13.83 -17.44
N THR A 139 5.61 15.02 -18.06
CA THR A 139 6.71 15.44 -18.96
C THR A 139 8.08 15.41 -18.27
N THR A 140 8.15 15.81 -17.00
CA THR A 140 9.40 15.77 -16.23
C THR A 140 9.88 14.33 -16.03
N PHE A 141 8.96 13.41 -15.70
CA PHE A 141 9.26 11.98 -15.59
C PHE A 141 9.68 11.36 -16.92
N VAL A 142 9.01 11.72 -18.02
CA VAL A 142 9.39 11.30 -19.38
C VAL A 142 10.82 11.74 -19.70
N ARG A 143 11.14 13.04 -19.55
CA ARG A 143 12.49 13.56 -19.81
C ARG A 143 13.54 12.89 -18.92
N LYS A 144 13.21 12.62 -17.65
CA LYS A 144 14.10 11.90 -16.73
C LYS A 144 14.38 10.48 -17.24
N MET A 145 13.33 9.75 -17.65
CA MET A 145 13.44 8.42 -18.23
C MET A 145 14.30 8.40 -19.50
N TYR A 146 14.11 9.36 -20.42
CA TYR A 146 14.94 9.48 -21.63
C TYR A 146 16.41 9.71 -21.31
N ARG A 147 16.71 10.57 -20.33
CA ARG A 147 18.08 10.89 -19.90
C ARG A 147 18.76 9.74 -19.17
N SER A 148 18.07 9.10 -18.23
CA SER A 148 18.65 8.00 -17.43
C SER A 148 18.65 6.67 -18.18
N LYS A 149 17.77 6.51 -19.18
CA LYS A 149 17.47 5.21 -19.82
C LYS A 149 16.98 4.16 -18.82
N GLU A 150 16.39 4.61 -17.72
CA GLU A 150 15.86 3.77 -16.65
C GLU A 150 14.37 3.99 -16.47
N ILE A 151 13.70 2.93 -16.01
CA ILE A 151 12.28 3.00 -15.64
C ILE A 151 12.09 4.06 -14.55
N GLN A 152 11.10 4.93 -14.73
CA GLN A 152 10.68 5.89 -13.72
C GLN A 152 9.27 5.55 -13.23
N ILE A 153 8.96 5.96 -12.01
CA ILE A 153 7.65 5.78 -11.41
C ILE A 153 7.19 7.14 -10.89
N ARG A 154 6.03 7.61 -11.34
CA ARG A 154 5.29 8.66 -10.63
C ARG A 154 4.34 7.96 -9.69
N ASP A 155 4.71 8.00 -8.43
CA ASP A 155 3.94 7.39 -7.35
C ASP A 155 2.57 8.09 -7.19
N PHE A 156 1.66 7.53 -6.37
CA PHE A 156 0.24 7.92 -6.30
C PHE A 156 0.03 9.45 -6.27
N TYR A 157 -0.79 9.95 -7.20
CA TYR A 157 -1.16 11.36 -7.30
C TYR A 157 -2.60 11.52 -7.78
N TYR A 158 -3.25 12.59 -7.34
CA TYR A 158 -4.57 12.96 -7.84
C TYR A 158 -4.43 13.74 -9.15
N CYS A 159 -5.06 13.24 -10.22
CA CYS A 159 -5.17 13.96 -11.48
C CYS A 159 -6.46 14.79 -11.46
N SER A 160 -6.30 16.12 -11.54
CA SER A 160 -7.44 17.05 -11.55
C SER A 160 -8.29 16.93 -12.82
N TYR A 161 -7.74 16.43 -13.92
CA TYR A 161 -8.47 16.28 -15.18
C TYR A 161 -9.39 15.06 -15.17
N HIS A 162 -8.89 13.88 -14.80
CA HIS A 162 -9.69 12.65 -14.69
C HIS A 162 -10.45 12.51 -13.36
N GLN A 163 -10.21 13.45 -12.43
CA GLN A 163 -10.79 13.52 -11.09
C GLN A 163 -10.60 12.25 -10.25
N ARG A 164 -9.48 11.55 -10.43
CA ARG A 164 -9.15 10.30 -9.74
C ARG A 164 -7.65 10.19 -9.46
N VAL A 165 -7.28 9.19 -8.66
CA VAL A 165 -5.87 8.89 -8.40
C VAL A 165 -5.30 8.05 -9.54
N HIS A 166 -4.10 8.38 -9.98
CA HIS A 166 -3.31 7.50 -10.85
C HIS A 166 -1.96 7.17 -10.23
N PHE A 167 -1.36 6.14 -10.81
CA PHE A 167 0.01 5.73 -10.65
C PHE A 167 0.59 5.51 -12.06
N GLU A 168 1.72 6.14 -12.37
CA GLU A 168 2.33 6.07 -13.71
C GLU A 168 3.69 5.35 -13.68
N ILE A 169 3.93 4.49 -14.66
CA ILE A 169 5.23 3.88 -14.89
C ILE A 169 5.72 4.26 -16.28
N PHE A 170 6.97 4.71 -16.36
CA PHE A 170 7.61 5.17 -17.59
C PHE A 170 8.74 4.21 -17.96
N ALA A 171 8.65 3.59 -19.13
CA ALA A 171 9.66 2.68 -19.67
C ALA A 171 10.36 3.30 -20.88
N PRO A 172 11.70 3.28 -20.95
CA PRO A 172 12.40 3.56 -22.20
C PRO A 172 12.27 2.37 -23.14
N VAL A 173 11.88 2.60 -24.38
CA VAL A 173 12.05 1.61 -25.44
C VAL A 173 13.41 1.85 -26.07
N ILE A 174 14.31 0.88 -25.94
CA ILE A 174 15.72 1.03 -26.32
C ILE A 174 16.03 0.21 -27.57
N ASN A 175 16.74 0.79 -28.53
CA ASN A 175 17.20 0.09 -29.74
C ASN A 175 18.53 -0.66 -29.55
N ALA A 176 19.02 -1.35 -30.59
CA ALA A 176 20.30 -2.06 -30.56
C ALA A 176 21.49 -1.13 -30.25
N GLN A 177 21.39 0.14 -30.63
CA GLN A 177 22.39 1.19 -30.45
C GLN A 177 22.35 1.82 -29.05
N GLN A 178 21.53 1.29 -28.13
CA GLN A 178 21.34 1.81 -26.78
C GLN A 178 20.71 3.22 -26.74
N GLU A 179 19.95 3.60 -27.77
CA GLU A 179 19.21 4.86 -27.83
C GLU A 179 17.74 4.65 -27.47
N VAL A 180 17.15 5.63 -26.78
CA VAL A 180 15.72 5.60 -26.45
C VAL A 180 14.94 6.07 -27.68
N VAL A 181 14.18 5.17 -28.30
CA VAL A 181 13.38 5.48 -29.51
C VAL A 181 11.99 6.02 -29.18
N ALA A 182 11.46 5.65 -28.02
CA ALA A 182 10.17 6.05 -27.50
C ALA A 182 10.13 5.89 -25.97
N GLY A 183 9.25 6.63 -25.32
CA GLY A 183 8.83 6.37 -23.95
C GLY A 183 7.51 5.63 -23.97
N LEU A 184 7.41 4.53 -23.23
CA LEU A 184 6.17 3.82 -22.97
C LEU A 184 5.64 4.23 -21.60
N VAL A 185 4.42 4.75 -21.54
CA VAL A 185 3.78 5.17 -20.30
C VAL A 185 2.62 4.25 -19.99
N PHE A 186 2.63 3.69 -18.79
CA PHE A 186 1.56 2.87 -18.24
C PHE A 186 0.80 3.69 -17.22
N TRP A 187 -0.50 3.85 -17.42
CA TRP A 187 -1.41 4.42 -16.45
C TRP A 187 -2.12 3.32 -15.68
N VAL A 188 -2.13 3.46 -14.37
CA VAL A 188 -2.81 2.54 -13.45
C VAL A 188 -3.76 3.35 -12.60
N ASP A 189 -5.03 2.92 -12.55
CA ASP A 189 -5.97 3.34 -11.51
C ASP A 189 -5.83 2.38 -10.31
N PRO A 190 -5.30 2.84 -9.17
CA PRO A 190 -5.15 1.99 -7.99
C PRO A 190 -6.49 1.43 -7.46
N SER A 191 -7.61 2.06 -7.81
CA SER A 191 -8.95 1.66 -7.38
C SER A 191 -9.39 0.33 -8.01
N ASN A 192 -8.83 -0.05 -9.16
CA ASN A 192 -9.22 -1.28 -9.87
C ASN A 192 -8.80 -2.56 -9.13
N TYR A 193 -7.75 -2.49 -8.30
CA TYR A 193 -7.23 -3.67 -7.59
C TYR A 193 -6.57 -3.31 -6.27
N LEU A 194 -5.63 -2.35 -6.29
CA LEU A 194 -4.75 -2.10 -5.16
C LEU A 194 -5.53 -1.62 -3.92
N TYR A 195 -6.44 -0.66 -4.07
CA TYR A 195 -7.20 -0.14 -2.92
C TYR A 195 -8.13 -1.18 -2.31
N SER A 196 -8.81 -1.99 -3.14
CA SER A 196 -9.62 -3.11 -2.67
C SER A 196 -8.76 -4.10 -1.90
N MET A 197 -7.61 -4.49 -2.47
CA MET A 197 -6.66 -5.38 -1.80
C MET A 197 -6.14 -4.80 -0.48
N ILE A 198 -5.88 -3.49 -0.38
CA ILE A 198 -5.46 -2.84 0.88
C ILE A 198 -6.58 -2.87 1.93
N GLN A 199 -7.83 -2.60 1.53
CA GLN A 199 -8.98 -2.53 2.41
C GLN A 199 -9.48 -3.89 2.89
N ASP A 200 -9.27 -4.95 2.11
CA ASP A 200 -9.71 -6.30 2.45
C ASP A 200 -9.04 -6.78 3.73
N TRP A 201 -9.82 -7.02 4.78
CA TRP A 201 -9.30 -7.54 6.03
C TRP A 201 -9.54 -9.05 6.12
N PRO A 202 -8.52 -9.88 6.39
CA PRO A 202 -8.65 -11.34 6.28
C PRO A 202 -9.46 -11.98 7.41
N THR A 203 -9.74 -11.25 8.49
CA THR A 203 -10.51 -11.73 9.65
C THR A 203 -11.76 -10.88 9.87
N LEU A 204 -12.65 -11.32 10.77
CA LEU A 204 -13.76 -10.46 11.20
C LEU A 204 -13.22 -9.43 12.19
N SER A 205 -13.13 -8.16 11.77
CA SER A 205 -12.76 -7.05 12.64
C SER A 205 -13.47 -5.76 12.21
N PRO A 206 -14.47 -5.29 12.98
CA PRO A 206 -15.21 -4.07 12.65
C PRO A 206 -14.34 -2.81 12.64
N THR A 207 -13.31 -2.79 13.49
CA THR A 207 -12.45 -1.62 13.71
C THR A 207 -11.12 -1.71 12.96
N ALA A 208 -10.81 -2.82 12.30
CA ALA A 208 -9.54 -2.96 11.61
C ALA A 208 -9.53 -2.21 10.27
N GLU A 209 -8.36 -1.68 9.97
CA GLU A 209 -8.08 -0.89 8.79
C GLU A 209 -6.59 -0.97 8.43
N THR A 210 -6.30 -0.86 7.13
CA THR A 210 -4.94 -0.74 6.60
C THR A 210 -4.78 0.66 6.01
N ILE A 211 -3.71 1.35 6.41
CA ILE A 211 -3.38 2.67 5.88
C ILE A 211 -2.05 2.57 5.13
N LEU A 212 -2.04 2.97 3.86
CA LEU A 212 -0.83 3.12 3.07
C LEU A 212 -0.30 4.54 3.26
N ILE A 213 0.94 4.66 3.73
CA ILE A 213 1.56 5.94 4.03
C ILE A 213 2.85 6.14 3.23
N ARG A 214 3.12 7.39 2.87
CA ARG A 214 4.43 7.85 2.39
C ARG A 214 5.01 8.83 3.39
N VAL A 215 6.27 8.65 3.75
CA VAL A 215 7.00 9.57 4.61
C VAL A 215 7.82 10.51 3.73
N ASP A 216 7.45 11.78 3.75
CA ASP A 216 8.11 12.86 3.01
C ASP A 216 8.76 13.82 4.02
N ASN A 217 10.04 13.62 4.32
CA ASN A 217 10.76 14.35 5.38
C ASN A 217 10.05 14.24 6.74
N ASP A 218 9.51 15.35 7.25
CA ASP A 218 8.81 15.44 8.54
C ASP A 218 7.29 15.33 8.42
N THR A 219 6.76 14.92 7.26
CA THR A 219 5.32 14.73 7.05
C THR A 219 5.02 13.31 6.56
N VAL A 220 3.84 12.83 6.92
CA VAL A 220 3.30 11.54 6.50
C VAL A 220 2.07 11.78 5.66
N LYS A 221 2.11 11.38 4.40
CA LYS A 221 1.01 11.46 3.45
C LYS A 221 0.25 10.14 3.40
N VAL A 222 -1.07 10.19 3.48
CA VAL A 222 -1.93 9.01 3.33
C VAL A 222 -2.27 8.80 1.86
N LEU A 223 -2.00 7.59 1.36
CA LEU A 223 -2.08 7.23 -0.05
C LEU A 223 -3.31 6.39 -0.43
N ASN A 224 -4.24 6.14 0.51
CA ASN A 224 -5.49 5.43 0.26
C ASN A 224 -6.68 6.10 0.96
N GLN A 225 -7.90 5.62 0.68
CA GLN A 225 -9.09 5.99 1.45
C GLN A 225 -9.05 5.39 2.84
N ILE A 226 -9.49 6.16 3.84
CA ILE A 226 -9.67 5.71 5.22
C ILE A 226 -11.18 5.57 5.49
N LYS A 227 -11.59 4.55 6.25
CA LYS A 227 -12.98 4.34 6.67
C LYS A 227 -13.50 5.58 7.41
N GLY A 228 -14.58 6.15 6.90
CA GLY A 228 -15.23 7.32 7.51
C GLY A 228 -14.57 8.68 7.21
N PHE A 229 -13.52 8.72 6.37
CA PHE A 229 -12.89 9.97 5.97
C PHE A 229 -12.61 10.00 4.46
N ASP A 230 -13.06 11.06 3.78
CA ASP A 230 -12.81 11.23 2.34
C ASP A 230 -11.38 11.72 2.10
N ASN A 231 -10.54 10.82 1.57
CA ASN A 231 -9.21 11.12 1.09
C ASN A 231 -9.10 10.87 -0.43
N SER A 232 -10.19 10.98 -1.19
CA SER A 232 -10.25 10.69 -2.65
C SER A 232 -9.24 11.48 -3.47
N ARG A 233 -8.81 12.64 -2.95
CA ARG A 233 -7.84 13.54 -3.56
C ARG A 233 -6.40 13.41 -3.04
N LEU A 234 -6.12 12.46 -2.14
CA LEU A 234 -4.81 12.27 -1.50
C LEU A 234 -4.25 13.55 -0.88
N GLN A 235 -5.10 14.28 -0.16
CA GLN A 235 -4.75 15.55 0.48
C GLN A 235 -4.40 15.38 1.96
N LEU A 236 -4.76 14.25 2.56
CA LEU A 236 -4.47 13.98 3.96
C LEU A 236 -2.96 13.83 4.18
N SER A 237 -2.41 14.77 4.96
CA SER A 237 -1.01 14.79 5.39
C SER A 237 -0.95 15.14 6.87
N ILE A 238 -0.11 14.43 7.62
CA ILE A 238 0.01 14.54 9.07
C ILE A 238 1.49 14.80 9.40
N PRO A 239 1.85 15.85 10.15
CA PRO A 239 3.22 16.02 10.62
C PRO A 239 3.67 14.81 11.44
N LEU A 240 4.88 14.33 11.23
CA LEU A 240 5.40 13.13 11.90
C LEU A 240 5.34 13.25 13.43
N LYS A 241 5.54 14.46 13.96
CA LYS A 241 5.46 14.80 15.39
C LYS A 241 4.05 14.63 15.99
N ASP A 242 3.00 14.72 15.17
CA ASP A 242 1.60 14.66 15.60
C ASP A 242 1.04 13.23 15.55
N LEU A 243 1.81 12.27 15.02
CA LEU A 243 1.45 10.85 15.03
C LEU A 243 1.66 10.22 16.41
N ASP A 244 0.94 9.13 16.68
CA ASP A 244 1.15 8.33 17.88
C ASP A 244 2.62 7.87 17.99
N THR A 245 3.15 7.81 19.21
CA THR A 245 4.55 7.45 19.46
C THR A 245 4.90 6.06 18.94
N ILE A 246 3.95 5.12 18.94
CA ILE A 246 4.13 3.78 18.38
C ILE A 246 4.31 3.87 16.87
N VAL A 247 3.43 4.60 16.18
CA VAL A 247 3.51 4.82 14.72
C VAL A 247 4.84 5.48 14.35
N GLN A 248 5.27 6.51 15.10
CA GLN A 248 6.56 7.17 14.88
C GLN A 248 7.74 6.20 15.03
N LYS A 249 7.71 5.31 16.03
CA LYS A 249 8.76 4.32 16.26
C LYS A 249 8.79 3.28 15.14
N SER A 250 7.64 2.75 14.74
CA SER A 250 7.52 1.73 13.68
C SER A 250 8.06 2.25 12.34
N ILE A 251 7.72 3.50 11.96
CA ILE A 251 8.26 4.15 10.77
C ILE A 251 9.79 4.20 10.77
N LYS A 252 10.40 4.43 11.95
CA LYS A 252 11.86 4.54 12.10
C LYS A 252 12.57 3.20 12.18
N SER A 253 11.92 2.17 12.73
CA SER A 253 12.55 0.85 12.96
C SER A 253 12.47 -0.07 11.75
N GLU A 254 11.36 -0.06 11.01
CA GLU A 254 11.14 -0.96 9.87
C GLU A 254 10.40 -0.23 8.74
N PRO A 255 11.13 0.29 7.72
CA PRO A 255 10.49 0.88 6.55
C PRO A 255 9.59 -0.16 5.86
N GLY A 256 8.28 0.08 5.88
CA GLY A 256 7.29 -0.79 5.24
C GLY A 256 6.28 -1.46 6.18
N MET A 257 6.43 -1.35 7.51
CA MET A 257 5.51 -2.01 8.44
C MET A 257 5.17 -1.13 9.65
N VAL A 258 3.88 -0.86 9.86
CA VAL A 258 3.34 -0.19 11.05
C VAL A 258 2.16 -1.01 11.54
N VAL A 259 2.23 -1.48 12.80
CA VAL A 259 1.18 -2.23 13.52
C VAL A 259 0.79 -1.46 14.76
#